data_AF-A0A9D9Y993-F1
#
_entry.id   AF-A0A9D9Y993-F1
#
_cell.length_a   1.000
_cell.length_b   1.000
_cell.length_c   1.000
_cell.angle_alpha   90.00
_cell.angle_beta   90.00
_cell.angle_gamma   90.00
#
_symmetry.space_group_name_H-M   'P 1'
#
loop_
_entity.id
_entity.type
_entity.pdbx_description
1 polymer ?
#
loop_
_entity_poly.entity_id
_entity_poly.type
_entity_poly.pdbx_seq_one_letter_code
_entity_poly.pdbx_strand_id
1 'polypeptide(L)'
;MKNIKWFKSKNYGWGWYPATWQGWLVLFTFLVIEIWNFMWLDSISHSNSDTLRLFLIQSIVLTLVLIAICYKTGEKPRWRWGK
;
A
#
# COMPACT_ATOMS: atom_id res chain seq x y z
N MET A 1 -26.48 -5.12 9.97
CA MET A 1 -25.49 -5.45 8.93
C MET A 1 -24.10 -5.29 9.54
N LYS A 2 -23.30 -6.38 9.64
CA LYS A 2 -21.94 -6.32 10.18
C LYS A 2 -21.11 -5.46 9.22
N ASN A 3 -20.64 -4.28 9.63
CA ASN A 3 -19.74 -3.46 8.82
C ASN A 3 -18.41 -4.21 8.68
N ILE A 4 -18.25 -4.97 7.61
CA ILE A 4 -17.03 -5.73 7.35
C ILE A 4 -15.93 -4.72 7.01
N LYS A 5 -14.94 -4.62 7.89
CA LYS A 5 -13.73 -3.81 7.67
C LYS A 5 -12.98 -4.35 6.46
N TRP A 6 -12.52 -3.47 5.59
CA TRP A 6 -11.85 -3.88 4.36
C TRP A 6 -10.49 -4.52 4.62
N PHE A 7 -9.84 -4.03 5.68
CA PHE A 7 -8.54 -4.46 6.16
C PHE A 7 -8.63 -4.89 7.63
N LYS A 8 -8.04 -6.03 7.97
CA LYS A 8 -7.95 -6.55 9.34
C LYS A 8 -6.54 -6.39 9.89
N SER A 9 -6.43 -6.14 11.20
CA SER A 9 -5.11 -6.05 11.85
C SER A 9 -4.44 -7.41 11.91
N LYS A 10 -3.12 -7.45 11.67
CA LYS A 10 -2.35 -8.70 11.81
C LYS A 10 -2.25 -9.09 13.29
N ASN A 11 -2.29 -10.39 13.57
CA ASN A 11 -2.11 -10.93 14.93
C ASN A 11 -0.64 -10.94 15.38
N TYR A 12 0.29 -10.77 14.44
CA TYR A 12 1.73 -10.70 14.67
C TYR A 12 2.30 -9.48 13.93
N GLY A 13 3.14 -8.71 14.63
CA GLY A 13 3.72 -7.46 14.17
C GLY A 13 2.70 -6.32 14.11
N TRP A 14 2.93 -5.40 13.17
CA TRP A 14 2.07 -4.26 12.90
C TRP A 14 1.66 -4.21 11.43
N GLY A 15 0.44 -3.74 11.20
CA GLY A 15 -0.12 -3.54 9.87
C GLY A 15 -1.41 -4.33 9.66
N TRP A 16 -1.76 -4.48 8.38
CA TRP A 16 -3.04 -5.04 7.97
C TRP A 16 -2.91 -6.08 6.87
N TYR A 17 -3.97 -6.84 6.67
CA TYR A 17 -4.18 -7.66 5.50
C TYR A 17 -5.61 -7.45 4.97
N PRO A 18 -5.81 -7.53 3.64
CA PRO A 18 -7.14 -7.38 3.05
C PRO A 18 -8.03 -8.54 3.50
N ALA A 19 -9.22 -8.20 4.00
CA ALA A 19 -10.22 -9.16 4.47
C ALA A 19 -11.47 -9.21 3.58
N THR A 20 -11.52 -8.35 2.56
CA THR A 20 -12.64 -8.18 1.63
C THR A 20 -12.13 -7.95 0.21
N TRP A 21 -13.00 -8.12 -0.78
CA TRP A 21 -12.67 -7.81 -2.17
C TRP A 21 -12.30 -6.34 -2.38
N GLN A 22 -12.88 -5.40 -1.62
CA GLN A 22 -12.50 -3.98 -1.67
C GLN A 22 -11.07 -3.75 -1.21
N GLY A 23 -10.65 -4.42 -0.12
CA GLY A 23 -9.27 -4.35 0.36
C GLY A 23 -8.27 -4.93 -0.65
N TRP A 24 -8.65 -6.04 -1.30
CA TRP A 24 -7.86 -6.61 -2.40
C TRP A 24 -7.78 -5.68 -3.61
N LEU A 25 -8.90 -5.06 -4.00
CA LEU A 25 -8.93 -4.09 -5.10
C LEU A 25 -8.00 -2.91 -4.82
N VAL A 26 -8.04 -2.33 -3.61
CA VAL A 26 -7.12 -1.24 -3.22
C VAL A 26 -5.66 -1.68 -3.31
N LEU A 27 -5.34 -2.88 -2.81
CA LEU A 27 -3.97 -3.41 -2.89
C LEU A 27 -3.54 -3.64 -4.34
N PHE A 28 -4.42 -4.18 -5.18
CA PHE A 28 -4.14 -4.41 -6.59
C PHE A 28 -3.94 -3.09 -7.35
N THR A 29 -4.80 -2.09 -7.11
CA THR A 29 -4.65 -0.75 -7.67
C THR A 29 -3.32 -0.13 -7.26
N PHE A 30 -2.92 -0.24 -5.99
CA PHE A 30 -1.61 0.21 -5.53
C PHE A 30 -0.45 -0.46 -6.31
N LEU A 31 -0.47 -1.78 -6.46
CA LEU A 31 0.56 -2.51 -7.21
C LEU A 31 0.61 -2.13 -8.69
N VAL A 32 -0.55 -1.97 -9.33
CA VAL A 32 -0.64 -1.53 -10.73
C VAL A 32 -0.06 -0.13 -10.90
N ILE A 33 -0.36 0.79 -9.98
CA ILE A 33 0.19 2.15 -10.00
C ILE A 33 1.70 2.12 -9.81
N GLU A 34 2.25 1.34 -8.87
CA GLU A 34 3.70 1.20 -8.67
C GLU A 34 4.41 0.69 -9.93
N ILE A 35 3.88 -0.36 -10.57
CA ILE A 35 4.47 -0.92 -11.79
C ILE A 35 4.41 0.10 -12.93
N TRP A 36 3.25 0.75 -13.12
CA TRP A 36 3.10 1.81 -14.11
C TRP A 36 4.09 2.95 -13.85
N ASN A 37 4.24 3.36 -12.59
CA ASN A 37 5.13 4.42 -12.16
C ASN A 37 6.57 4.13 -12.55
N PHE A 38 7.03 2.92 -12.26
CA PHE A 38 8.37 2.45 -12.62
C PHE A 38 8.57 2.46 -14.15
N MET A 39 7.66 1.86 -14.91
CA MET A 39 7.75 1.82 -16.38
C MET A 39 7.75 3.21 -17.00
N TRP A 40 6.93 4.12 -16.47
CA TRP A 40 6.82 5.49 -16.97
C TRP A 40 8.09 6.30 -16.66
N LEU A 41 8.62 6.20 -15.45
CA LEU A 41 9.86 6.88 -15.07
C LEU A 41 11.05 6.38 -15.88
N ASP A 42 11.19 5.06 -16.04
CA ASP A 42 12.25 4.43 -16.84
C ASP A 42 12.22 4.94 -18.29
N SER A 43 11.01 5.13 -18.86
CA SER A 43 10.84 5.64 -20.22
C SER A 43 11.23 7.11 -20.43
N ILE A 44 11.30 7.91 -19.37
CA ILE A 44 11.57 9.36 -19.43
C ILE A 44 12.98 9.70 -18.94
N SER A 45 13.53 8.90 -18.02
CA SER A 45 14.81 9.17 -17.39
C SER A 45 16.00 8.84 -18.30
N HIS A 46 16.95 9.76 -18.38
CA HIS A 46 18.21 9.57 -19.11
C HIS A 46 19.32 8.88 -18.28
N SER A 47 19.09 8.67 -16.98
CA SER A 47 20.04 8.03 -16.06
C SER A 47 19.31 7.19 -15.01
N ASN A 48 19.76 5.94 -14.83
CA ASN A 48 19.18 4.97 -13.90
C ASN A 48 19.19 5.48 -12.44
N SER A 49 20.15 6.32 -12.07
CA SER A 49 20.23 6.89 -10.72
C SER A 49 19.08 7.86 -10.43
N ASP A 50 18.65 8.61 -11.44
CA ASP A 50 17.55 9.58 -11.31
C ASP A 50 16.20 8.89 -11.33
N THR A 51 16.06 7.84 -12.15
CA THR A 51 14.88 6.94 -12.16
C THR A 51 14.61 6.39 -10.77
N LEU A 52 15.64 5.79 -10.15
CA LEU A 52 15.51 5.17 -8.83
C LEU A 52 15.17 6.19 -7.76
N ARG A 53 15.78 7.38 -7.77
CA ARG A 53 15.49 8.44 -6.80
C ARG A 53 14.04 8.92 -6.89
N LEU A 54 13.57 9.23 -8.10
CA LEU A 54 12.20 9.70 -8.33
C LEU A 54 11.18 8.60 -8.01
N PHE A 55 11.47 7.36 -8.40
CA PHE A 55 10.64 6.20 -8.09
C PHE A 55 10.49 6.00 -6.58
N LEU A 56 11.60 6.04 -5.82
CA LEU A 56 11.56 5.90 -4.36
C LEU A 56 10.71 6.98 -3.69
N ILE A 57 10.84 8.24 -4.13
CA ILE A 57 10.04 9.34 -3.58
C ILE A 57 8.54 9.10 -3.87
N GLN A 58 8.19 8.77 -5.11
CA GLN A 58 6.80 8.53 -5.51
C GLN A 58 6.22 7.29 -4.82
N SER A 59 7.02 6.24 -4.66
CA SER A 59 6.63 5.01 -3.98
C SER A 59 6.38 5.21 -2.48
N ILE A 60 7.18 6.04 -1.82
CA ILE A 60 6.93 6.45 -0.42
C ILE A 60 5.59 7.18 -0.32
N VAL A 61 5.30 8.12 -1.24
CA VAL A 61 4.03 8.86 -1.25
C VAL A 61 2.85 7.90 -1.45
N LEU A 62 2.92 7.00 -2.43
CA LEU A 62 1.87 6.00 -2.68
C LEU A 62 1.68 5.06 -1.49
N THR A 63 2.76 4.67 -0.83
CA THR A 63 2.72 3.84 0.39
C THR A 63 2.04 4.58 1.54
N LEU A 64 2.32 5.86 1.73
CA LEU A 64 1.63 6.67 2.74
C LEU A 64 0.12 6.79 2.46
N VAL A 65 -0.26 6.95 1.19
CA VAL A 65 -1.67 6.95 0.77
C VAL A 65 -2.32 5.60 1.06
N LEU A 66 -1.66 4.49 0.73
CA LEU A 66 -2.15 3.14 1.06
C LEU A 66 -2.33 2.97 2.56
N ILE A 67 -1.36 3.41 3.37
CA ILE A 67 -1.45 3.36 4.84
C ILE A 67 -2.64 4.20 5.33
N ALA A 68 -2.85 5.40 4.81
CA ALA A 68 -3.99 6.24 5.18
C ALA A 68 -5.33 5.58 4.85
N ILE A 69 -5.44 4.92 3.69
CA ILE A 69 -6.63 4.14 3.32
C ILE A 69 -6.84 2.97 4.29
N CYS A 70 -5.77 2.23 4.64
CA CYS A 70 -5.82 1.14 5.60
C CYS A 70 -6.30 1.62 6.98
N TYR A 71 -5.82 2.78 7.46
CA TYR A 71 -6.28 3.37 8.72
C TYR A 71 -7.76 3.78 8.70
N LYS A 72 -8.25 4.31 7.58
CA LYS A 72 -9.64 4.76 7.43
C LYS A 72 -10.63 3.60 7.30
N THR A 73 -10.26 2.57 6.54
CA THR A 73 -11.15 1.46 6.14
C THR A 73 -10.94 0.18 6.94
N GLY A 74 -9.82 0.08 7.64
CA GLY A 74 -9.42 -1.07 8.45
C GLY A 74 -9.73 -0.96 9.94
N GLU A 75 -9.29 -1.98 10.65
CA GLU A 75 -9.18 -1.97 12.11
C GLU A 75 -8.03 -1.07 12.56
N LYS A 76 -8.07 -0.54 13.79
CA LYS A 76 -6.93 0.20 14.33
C LYS A 76 -5.72 -0.76 14.41
N PRO A 77 -4.58 -0.43 13.78
CA PRO A 77 -3.42 -1.28 13.83
C PRO A 77 -2.92 -1.27 15.27
N ARG A 78 -2.52 -2.44 15.75
CA ARG A 78 -1.90 -2.61 17.05
C ARG A 78 -0.70 -3.50 16.83
N TRP A 79 0.39 -3.14 17.47
CA TRP A 79 1.53 -4.05 17.54
C TRP A 79 1.13 -5.25 18.41
N ARG A 80 1.17 -6.46 17.86
CA ARG A 80 0.83 -7.71 18.57
C ARG A 80 1.94 -8.74 18.35
N TRP A 81 2.22 -9.59 19.33
CA TRP A 81 3.20 -10.69 19.22
C TRP A 81 2.53 -12.06 19.45
N GLY A 82 1.27 -12.21 19.03
CA GLY A 82 0.42 -13.35 19.38
C GLY A 82 -0.43 -13.06 20.62
N LYS A 83 -1.72 -13.40 20.51
CA LYS A 83 -2.88 -12.90 21.29
C LYS A 83 -2.99 -11.36 21.34
#